data_AF-A0A242C495-F1
#
_entry.id   AF-A0A242C495-F1
#
_cell.length_a   1.000
_cell.length_b   1.000
_cell.length_c   1.000
_cell.angle_alpha   90.00
_cell.angle_beta   90.00
_cell.angle_gamma   90.00
#
_symmetry.space_group_name_H-M   'P 1'
#
loop_
_entity.id
_entity.type
_entity.pdbx_description
1 polymer ?
#
loop_
_entity_poly.entity_id
_entity_poly.type
_entity_poly.pdbx_seq_one_letter_code
_entity_poly.pdbx_strand_id
1 'polypeptide(L)'
;MNERERILDLVKKGVLSTEEALDLLEGMAKAKDEKQINKAAAEVTADKNATSPFDDTENDDEMFTFDGEEKLRQNEAQDKENLEKILDGLATEANQASAELDEINAEILGVKEELKEAQETLMQLNTKEELDQLSEDELATRHETEATITALEETLDGLSEEKAELEAKLKNIRKDQWSQTKEKISQKLDIPEDWKEQATDTFNQVSEKMVDASTHFGHFLKKTVRAVTESVNDNMEWKDINLKVPGVAATKFEHTFSYDETAATLIDVKLANGNVSFQLWDEPGVKVDAKIKLYGKMDAAEPFDAFEARSQINVDDERISFQIPNKRIRADLVFYLPKRTYDHVAVKLLNGNVTFNELDAKDVYTKSTNGNIDFRKVNASMLEIEGVNGTITVQEGEILDAIIETVNGDVTLTATPQNTGISLVNGNIRVTYKEETVQKLNASSVNGNVKVALPTGIGFEGIAKTSLGSINNRLSEMEVVREKKERLNQLLQFRRVADKVAQIDLSTTTGNVFIKDTDK
;
A
#
# COMPACT_ATOMS: atom_id res chain seq x y z
N MET A 1 -8.24 11.81 47.18
CA MET A 1 -8.68 11.39 45.84
C MET A 1 -8.71 12.61 44.95
N ASN A 2 -7.96 12.55 43.87
CA ASN A 2 -7.95 13.59 42.85
C ASN A 2 -9.29 13.56 42.10
N GLU A 3 -9.86 14.71 41.71
CA GLU A 3 -11.15 14.77 41.03
C GLU A 3 -11.17 13.94 39.73
N ARG A 4 -10.02 13.84 39.04
CA ARG A 4 -9.80 12.94 37.89
C ARG A 4 -9.95 11.46 38.25
N GLU A 5 -9.43 11.03 39.39
CA GLU A 5 -9.53 9.64 39.84
C GLU A 5 -10.98 9.28 40.18
N ARG A 6 -11.76 10.24 40.69
CA ARG A 6 -13.18 10.05 41.00
C ARG A 6 -14.04 9.92 39.75
N ILE A 7 -13.74 10.68 38.70
CA ILE A 7 -14.42 10.58 37.39
C ILE A 7 -14.10 9.22 36.75
N LEU A 8 -12.84 8.78 36.78
CA LEU A 8 -12.44 7.47 36.25
C LEU A 8 -13.05 6.30 37.03
N ASP A 9 -13.21 6.43 38.35
CA ASP A 9 -13.88 5.43 39.18
C ASP A 9 -15.39 5.36 38.90
N LEU A 10 -16.04 6.49 38.58
CA LEU A 10 -17.45 6.53 38.18
C LEU A 10 -17.70 5.91 36.79
N VAL A 11 -16.75 6.05 35.86
CA VAL A 11 -16.76 5.35 34.56
C VAL A 11 -16.58 3.84 34.76
N LYS A 12 -15.62 3.43 35.62
CA LYS A 12 -15.41 2.00 35.94
C LYS A 12 -16.62 1.36 36.61
N LYS A 13 -17.41 2.13 37.35
CA LYS A 13 -18.66 1.68 37.99
C LYS A 13 -19.87 1.74 37.05
N GLY A 14 -19.70 2.19 35.81
CA GLY A 14 -20.77 2.28 34.80
C GLY A 14 -21.83 3.35 35.10
N VAL A 15 -21.53 4.28 36.03
CA VAL A 15 -22.44 5.37 36.41
C VAL A 15 -22.34 6.54 35.43
N LEU A 16 -21.21 6.65 34.73
CA LEU A 16 -20.92 7.71 33.78
C LEU A 16 -20.45 7.10 32.45
N SER A 17 -20.94 7.61 31.33
CA SER A 17 -20.44 7.18 30.01
C SER A 17 -19.04 7.75 29.74
N THR A 18 -18.30 7.10 28.83
CA THR A 18 -16.94 7.52 28.45
C THR A 18 -16.89 8.89 27.81
N GLU A 19 -17.96 9.29 27.10
CA GLU A 19 -18.07 10.60 26.46
C GLU A 19 -18.33 11.70 27.50
N GLU A 20 -19.25 11.47 28.45
CA GLU A 20 -19.51 12.40 29.56
C GLU A 20 -18.28 12.58 30.46
N ALA A 21 -17.47 11.52 30.63
CA ALA A 21 -16.23 11.59 31.38
C ALA A 21 -15.18 12.46 30.68
N LEU A 22 -15.09 12.39 29.35
CA LEU A 22 -14.18 13.20 28.55
C LEU A 22 -14.56 14.68 28.61
N ASP A 23 -15.85 15.00 28.48
CA ASP A 23 -16.34 16.38 28.58
C ASP A 23 -16.05 16.99 29.97
N LEU A 24 -16.25 16.22 31.04
CA LEU A 24 -15.94 16.67 32.40
C LEU A 24 -14.43 16.88 32.62
N LEU A 25 -13.59 16.00 32.06
CA LEU A 25 -12.13 16.12 32.14
C LEU A 25 -11.61 17.30 31.32
N GLU A 26 -12.23 17.60 30.18
CA GLU A 26 -11.90 18.74 29.33
C GLU A 26 -12.32 20.07 29.96
N GLY A 27 -13.53 20.14 30.54
CA GLY A 27 -14.00 21.31 31.29
C GLY A 27 -13.10 21.64 32.48
N MET A 28 -12.58 20.62 33.17
CA MET A 28 -11.62 20.79 34.25
C MET A 28 -10.24 21.29 33.78
N ALA A 29 -9.79 20.88 32.60
CA ALA A 29 -8.55 21.37 32.02
C ALA A 29 -8.65 22.86 31.68
N LYS A 30 -9.74 23.27 31.01
CA LYS A 30 -10.03 24.68 30.69
C LYS A 30 -10.13 25.56 31.94
N ALA A 31 -10.79 25.09 33.00
CA ALA A 31 -10.91 25.84 34.26
C ALA A 31 -9.58 25.96 35.04
N LYS A 32 -8.65 25.01 34.87
CA LYS A 32 -7.29 25.12 35.42
C LYS A 32 -6.44 26.10 34.62
N ASP A 33 -6.54 26.07 33.30
CA ASP A 33 -5.84 27.00 32.41
C ASP A 33 -6.31 28.45 32.65
N GLU A 34 -7.63 28.69 32.79
CA GLU A 34 -8.16 30.03 33.12
C GLU A 34 -7.68 30.54 34.49
N LYS A 35 -7.56 29.67 35.49
CA LYS A 35 -7.03 30.03 36.81
C LYS A 35 -5.52 30.32 36.76
N GLN A 36 -4.76 29.62 35.92
CA GLN A 36 -3.33 29.87 35.73
C GLN A 36 -3.07 31.15 34.93
N ILE A 37 -3.89 31.42 33.90
CA ILE A 37 -3.83 32.64 33.09
C ILE A 37 -4.19 33.87 33.94
N ASN A 38 -5.21 33.78 34.80
CA ASN A 38 -5.56 34.88 35.72
C ASN A 38 -4.52 35.11 36.82
N LYS A 39 -3.80 34.06 37.26
CA LYS A 39 -2.71 34.19 38.24
C LYS A 39 -1.46 34.81 37.62
N ALA A 40 -1.12 34.41 36.39
CA ALA A 40 -0.03 34.99 35.61
C ALA A 40 -0.33 36.44 35.19
N ALA A 41 -1.57 36.78 34.87
CA ALA A 41 -1.97 38.16 34.55
C ALA A 41 -1.87 39.10 35.78
N ALA A 42 -2.16 38.59 36.98
CA ALA A 42 -2.03 39.35 38.23
C ALA A 42 -0.55 39.62 38.60
N GLU A 43 0.35 38.67 38.34
CA GLU A 43 1.80 38.82 38.54
C GLU A 43 2.41 39.81 37.52
N VAL A 44 1.94 39.83 36.27
CA VAL A 44 2.47 40.73 35.22
C VAL A 44 2.00 42.20 35.40
N THR A 45 0.87 42.45 36.06
CA THR A 45 0.44 43.84 36.38
C THR A 45 1.17 44.49 37.55
N ALA A 46 1.86 43.72 38.40
CA ALA A 46 2.58 44.25 39.56
C ALA A 46 4.00 44.76 39.22
N ASP A 47 4.59 44.33 38.10
CA ASP A 47 6.03 44.48 37.83
C ASP A 47 6.42 45.66 36.89
N LYS A 48 5.48 46.57 36.61
CA LYS A 48 5.77 47.84 35.93
C LYS A 48 5.43 49.03 36.82
N ASN A 49 6.20 49.23 37.89
CA ASN A 49 6.54 50.56 38.42
C ASN A 49 7.66 50.50 39.49
N ALA A 50 8.87 50.88 39.05
CA ALA A 50 9.88 51.69 39.74
C ALA A 50 10.64 51.19 41.01
N THR A 51 11.98 51.08 40.84
CA THR A 51 13.11 51.48 41.74
C THR A 51 13.25 50.95 43.19
N SER A 52 14.43 50.39 43.48
CA SER A 52 15.09 50.03 44.77
C SER A 52 15.25 51.25 45.73
N PRO A 53 15.53 51.18 47.08
CA PRO A 53 16.32 50.15 47.84
C PRO A 53 16.04 49.90 49.38
N PHE A 54 16.78 48.93 49.95
CA PHE A 54 17.15 48.67 51.38
C PHE A 54 16.19 48.04 52.43
N ASP A 55 16.74 46.99 53.09
CA ASP A 55 16.78 46.65 54.53
C ASP A 55 15.94 45.49 55.15
N ASP A 56 16.71 44.67 55.88
CA ASP A 56 16.45 43.83 57.07
C ASP A 56 15.49 42.60 57.14
N THR A 57 16.09 41.54 57.72
CA THR A 57 15.58 40.52 58.67
C THR A 57 14.94 39.18 58.23
N GLU A 58 15.70 38.12 58.55
CA GLU A 58 15.37 36.86 59.25
C GLU A 58 14.53 35.72 58.59
N ASN A 59 15.24 34.59 58.43
CA ASN A 59 14.90 33.18 58.72
C ASN A 59 13.59 32.56 58.19
N ASP A 60 13.75 31.57 57.29
CA ASP A 60 13.47 30.18 57.67
C ASP A 60 14.25 29.21 56.77
N ASP A 61 15.15 28.43 57.40
CA ASP A 61 15.80 27.27 56.83
C ASP A 61 14.80 26.11 56.78
N GLU A 62 14.28 25.77 55.59
CA GLU A 62 13.83 24.39 55.32
C GLU A 62 14.78 23.73 54.33
N MET A 63 15.66 22.92 54.92
CA MET A 63 16.62 22.01 54.31
C MET A 63 15.89 20.99 53.42
N PHE A 64 15.90 21.17 52.09
CA PHE A 64 15.47 20.12 51.16
C PHE A 64 16.45 18.95 51.22
N THR A 65 15.97 17.81 51.70
CA THR A 65 16.74 16.58 51.90
C THR A 65 17.06 15.91 50.57
N PHE A 66 18.32 15.46 50.45
CA PHE A 66 18.92 14.70 49.34
C PHE A 66 18.23 13.34 49.04
N ASP A 67 17.24 12.94 49.84
CA ASP A 67 16.56 11.63 49.80
C ASP A 67 15.42 11.56 48.75
N GLY A 68 14.97 12.70 48.22
CA GLY A 68 13.87 12.78 47.25
C GLY A 68 14.26 12.41 45.82
N GLU A 69 15.47 12.79 45.38
CA GLU A 69 15.98 12.48 44.05
C GLU A 69 16.34 11.00 43.87
N GLU A 70 16.76 10.32 44.93
CA GLU A 70 17.13 8.90 44.87
C GLU A 70 15.88 8.01 44.81
N LYS A 71 14.79 8.39 45.51
CA LYS A 71 13.48 7.75 45.40
C LYS A 71 12.79 7.99 44.06
N LEU A 72 12.90 9.19 43.47
CA LEU A 72 12.39 9.44 42.12
C LEU A 72 13.10 8.57 41.07
N ARG A 73 14.44 8.50 41.14
CA ARG A 73 15.25 7.69 40.22
C ARG A 73 14.99 6.18 40.37
N GLN A 74 14.73 5.69 41.58
CA GLN A 74 14.35 4.29 41.82
C GLN A 74 12.94 3.98 41.28
N ASN A 75 11.97 4.87 41.47
CA ASN A 75 10.62 4.70 40.93
C ASN A 75 10.59 4.73 39.39
N GLU A 76 11.33 5.65 38.76
CA GLU A 76 11.45 5.72 37.29
C GLU A 76 12.14 4.47 36.69
N ALA A 77 13.15 3.94 37.38
CA ALA A 77 13.80 2.70 36.97
C ALA A 77 12.87 1.49 37.08
N GLN A 78 12.05 1.45 38.13
CA GLN A 78 11.10 0.37 38.38
C GLN A 78 9.90 0.42 37.43
N ASP A 79 9.42 1.61 37.09
CA ASP A 79 8.38 1.80 36.07
C ASP A 79 8.86 1.41 34.68
N LYS A 80 10.12 1.73 34.34
CA LYS A 80 10.76 1.28 33.10
C LYS A 80 10.88 -0.25 33.02
N GLU A 81 11.28 -0.90 34.11
CA GLU A 81 11.40 -2.37 34.16
C GLU A 81 10.02 -3.05 34.04
N ASN A 82 8.99 -2.49 34.66
CA ASN A 82 7.62 -3.01 34.56
C ASN A 82 7.07 -2.87 33.13
N LEU A 83 7.34 -1.76 32.45
CA LEU A 83 6.95 -1.55 31.04
C LEU A 83 7.72 -2.46 30.08
N GLU A 84 9.02 -2.66 30.27
CA GLU A 84 9.80 -3.60 29.47
C GLU A 84 9.27 -5.04 29.61
N LYS A 85 8.87 -5.45 30.83
CA LYS A 85 8.21 -6.75 31.06
C LYS A 85 6.86 -6.88 30.35
N ILE A 86 6.06 -5.82 30.30
CA ILE A 86 4.77 -5.84 29.60
C ILE A 86 4.97 -5.93 28.08
N LEU A 87 5.94 -5.20 27.53
CA LEU A 87 6.26 -5.24 26.10
C LEU A 87 6.84 -6.61 25.69
N ASP A 88 7.71 -7.19 26.51
CA ASP A 88 8.24 -8.55 26.30
C ASP A 88 7.12 -9.60 26.39
N GLY A 89 6.17 -9.43 27.32
CA GLY A 89 4.98 -10.26 27.42
C GLY A 89 4.11 -10.20 26.17
N LEU A 90 3.77 -8.99 25.71
CA LEU A 90 2.99 -8.79 24.48
C LEU A 90 3.72 -9.30 23.23
N ALA A 91 5.04 -9.20 23.17
CA ALA A 91 5.83 -9.77 22.08
C ALA A 91 5.81 -11.30 22.10
N THR A 92 5.85 -11.90 23.30
CA THR A 92 5.74 -13.35 23.48
C THR A 92 4.36 -13.85 23.06
N GLU A 93 3.29 -13.17 23.48
CA GLU A 93 1.91 -13.48 23.08
C GLU A 93 1.68 -13.31 21.58
N ALA A 94 2.25 -12.26 20.96
CA ALA A 94 2.18 -12.07 19.51
C ALA A 94 2.90 -13.19 18.74
N ASN A 95 4.06 -13.63 19.23
CA ASN A 95 4.80 -14.73 18.62
C ASN A 95 4.05 -16.06 18.77
N GLN A 96 3.44 -16.31 19.93
CA GLN A 96 2.65 -17.51 20.16
C GLN A 96 1.41 -17.54 19.27
N ALA A 97 0.64 -16.45 19.21
CA ALA A 97 -0.53 -16.34 18.35
C ALA A 97 -0.17 -16.43 16.85
N SER A 98 1.03 -16.00 16.46
CA SER A 98 1.52 -16.17 15.09
C SER A 98 1.87 -17.63 14.79
N ALA A 99 2.47 -18.35 15.73
CA ALA A 99 2.78 -19.77 15.57
C ALA A 99 1.51 -20.64 15.52
N GLU A 100 0.51 -20.36 16.36
CA GLU A 100 -0.82 -21.01 16.33
C GLU A 100 -1.54 -20.73 14.99
N LEU A 101 -1.41 -19.52 14.45
CA LEU A 101 -1.95 -19.16 13.14
C LEU A 101 -1.26 -19.94 12.00
N ASP A 102 0.06 -20.12 12.07
CA ASP A 102 0.81 -20.92 11.09
C ASP A 102 0.40 -22.40 11.14
N GLU A 103 0.15 -22.95 12.33
CA GLU A 103 -0.34 -24.32 12.54
C GLU A 103 -1.74 -24.53 11.95
N ILE A 104 -2.69 -23.64 12.27
CA ILE A 104 -4.05 -23.70 11.70
C ILE A 104 -4.05 -23.54 10.19
N ASN A 105 -3.18 -22.67 9.64
CA ASN A 105 -3.04 -22.55 8.19
C ASN A 105 -2.53 -23.86 7.56
N ALA A 106 -1.64 -24.59 8.23
CA ALA A 106 -1.17 -25.90 7.78
C ALA A 106 -2.28 -26.97 7.87
N GLU A 107 -3.09 -26.97 8.92
CA GLU A 107 -4.25 -27.87 9.06
C GLU A 107 -5.32 -27.60 7.99
N ILE A 108 -5.66 -26.33 7.74
CA ILE A 108 -6.58 -25.93 6.66
C ILE A 108 -6.08 -26.42 5.30
N LEU A 109 -4.77 -26.35 5.05
CA LEU A 109 -4.18 -26.86 3.81
C LEU A 109 -4.30 -28.39 3.71
N GLY A 110 -4.08 -29.12 4.81
CA GLY A 110 -4.26 -30.57 4.87
C GLY A 110 -5.71 -30.99 4.60
N VAL A 111 -6.67 -30.41 5.31
CA VAL A 111 -8.10 -30.69 5.16
C VAL A 111 -8.58 -30.37 3.74
N LYS A 112 -8.09 -29.29 3.12
CA LYS A 112 -8.40 -28.96 1.72
C LYS A 112 -7.90 -30.01 0.73
N GLU A 113 -6.74 -30.60 0.97
CA GLU A 113 -6.21 -31.65 0.09
C GLU A 113 -7.01 -32.94 0.26
N GLU A 114 -7.35 -33.35 1.48
CA GLU A 114 -8.22 -34.51 1.75
C GLU A 114 -9.62 -34.33 1.12
N LEU A 115 -10.19 -33.12 1.22
CA LEU A 115 -11.49 -32.78 0.64
C LEU A 115 -11.46 -32.87 -0.88
N LYS A 116 -10.36 -32.42 -1.50
CA LYS A 116 -10.13 -32.53 -2.93
C LYS A 116 -10.00 -34.00 -3.37
N GLU A 117 -9.26 -34.84 -2.63
CA GLU A 117 -9.16 -36.28 -2.93
C GLU A 117 -10.52 -36.99 -2.83
N ALA A 118 -11.32 -36.66 -1.81
CA ALA A 118 -12.68 -37.17 -1.64
C ALA A 118 -13.62 -36.72 -2.77
N GLN A 119 -13.53 -35.45 -3.20
CA GLN A 119 -14.29 -34.93 -4.34
C GLN A 119 -13.89 -35.59 -5.67
N GLU A 120 -12.61 -35.89 -5.88
CA GLU A 120 -12.13 -36.60 -7.07
C GLU A 120 -12.66 -38.04 -7.11
N THR A 121 -12.69 -38.73 -5.98
CA THR A 121 -13.29 -40.08 -5.88
C THR A 121 -14.80 -40.04 -6.13
N LEU A 122 -15.52 -39.05 -5.58
CA LEU A 122 -16.94 -38.85 -5.86
C LEU A 122 -17.20 -38.57 -7.37
N MET A 123 -16.36 -37.77 -8.01
CA MET A 123 -16.47 -37.48 -9.45
C MET A 123 -16.27 -38.73 -10.32
N GLN A 124 -15.32 -39.60 -9.97
CA GLN A 124 -15.10 -40.87 -10.67
C GLN A 124 -16.32 -41.79 -10.56
N LEU A 125 -16.92 -41.86 -9.38
CA LEU A 125 -18.13 -42.65 -9.13
C LEU A 125 -19.33 -42.07 -9.91
N ASN A 126 -19.55 -40.77 -9.88
CA ASN A 126 -20.61 -40.11 -10.67
C ASN A 126 -20.44 -40.35 -12.19
N THR A 127 -19.20 -40.32 -12.69
CA THR A 127 -18.92 -40.60 -14.11
C THR A 127 -19.24 -42.04 -14.50
N LYS A 128 -18.97 -43.01 -13.61
CA LYS A 128 -19.31 -44.42 -13.83
C LYS A 128 -20.83 -44.67 -13.79
N GLU A 129 -21.55 -43.92 -12.96
CA GLU A 129 -23.02 -43.94 -12.91
C GLU A 129 -23.61 -43.42 -14.23
N GLU A 130 -23.12 -42.29 -14.76
CA GLU A 130 -23.55 -41.75 -16.05
C GLU A 130 -23.31 -42.70 -17.25
N LEU A 131 -22.40 -43.67 -17.08
CA LEU A 131 -22.07 -44.68 -18.09
C LEU A 131 -22.79 -46.02 -17.87
N ASP A 132 -23.74 -46.11 -16.92
CA ASP A 132 -24.43 -47.33 -16.49
C ASP A 132 -23.46 -48.48 -16.08
N GLN A 133 -22.28 -48.11 -15.56
CA GLN A 133 -21.20 -49.05 -15.20
C GLN A 133 -20.99 -49.21 -13.69
N LEU A 134 -21.84 -48.62 -12.85
CA LEU A 134 -21.66 -48.60 -11.41
C LEU A 134 -22.19 -49.87 -10.74
N SER A 135 -21.39 -50.49 -9.87
CA SER A 135 -21.80 -51.67 -9.08
C SER A 135 -22.49 -51.30 -7.75
N GLU A 136 -23.21 -52.24 -7.13
CA GLU A 136 -23.86 -52.03 -5.82
C GLU A 136 -22.84 -51.69 -4.70
N ASP A 137 -21.63 -52.27 -4.76
CA ASP A 137 -20.55 -51.98 -3.81
C ASP A 137 -20.01 -50.54 -3.98
N GLU A 138 -19.92 -50.04 -5.22
CA GLU A 138 -19.48 -48.67 -5.53
C GLU A 138 -20.52 -47.60 -5.16
N LEU A 139 -21.81 -47.96 -5.14
CA LEU A 139 -22.90 -47.12 -4.62
C LEU A 139 -22.74 -46.88 -3.12
N ALA A 140 -22.33 -47.89 -2.35
CA ALA A 140 -22.05 -47.74 -0.92
C ALA A 140 -20.82 -46.85 -0.68
N THR A 141 -19.74 -47.04 -1.46
CA THR A 141 -18.54 -46.19 -1.40
C THR A 141 -18.85 -44.73 -1.72
N ARG A 142 -19.79 -44.47 -2.64
CA ARG A 142 -20.22 -43.11 -2.96
C ARG A 142 -20.87 -42.43 -1.76
N HIS A 143 -21.83 -43.06 -1.10
CA HIS A 143 -22.49 -42.49 0.07
C HIS A 143 -21.52 -42.25 1.23
N GLU A 144 -20.54 -43.14 1.42
CA GLU A 144 -19.46 -42.95 2.38
C GLU A 144 -18.60 -41.73 2.02
N THR A 145 -18.23 -41.58 0.73
CA THR A 145 -17.43 -40.45 0.24
C THR A 145 -18.18 -39.12 0.37
N GLU A 146 -19.49 -39.08 0.09
CA GLU A 146 -20.34 -37.89 0.30
C GLU A 146 -20.41 -37.49 1.79
N ALA A 147 -20.47 -38.47 2.69
CA ALA A 147 -20.42 -38.23 4.13
C ALA A 147 -19.06 -37.70 4.58
N THR A 148 -17.96 -38.23 4.03
CA THR A 148 -16.59 -37.74 4.29
C THR A 148 -16.40 -36.30 3.81
N ILE A 149 -16.89 -35.94 2.62
CA ILE A 149 -16.83 -34.55 2.11
C ILE A 149 -17.57 -33.61 3.06
N THR A 150 -18.78 -33.98 3.49
CA THR A 150 -19.59 -33.16 4.42
C THR A 150 -18.85 -32.95 5.74
N ALA A 151 -18.22 -33.98 6.29
CA ALA A 151 -17.45 -33.87 7.53
C ALA A 151 -16.19 -32.99 7.36
N LEU A 152 -15.49 -33.11 6.23
CA LEU A 152 -14.31 -32.30 5.93
C LEU A 152 -14.68 -30.82 5.73
N GLU A 153 -15.81 -30.52 5.08
CA GLU A 153 -16.35 -29.16 4.95
C GLU A 153 -16.65 -28.54 6.33
N GLU A 154 -17.29 -29.30 7.24
CA GLU A 154 -17.56 -28.83 8.61
C GLU A 154 -16.27 -28.55 9.40
N THR A 155 -15.23 -29.39 9.24
CA THR A 155 -13.92 -29.13 9.86
C THR A 155 -13.22 -27.90 9.29
N LEU A 156 -13.35 -27.65 7.99
CA LEU A 156 -12.75 -26.50 7.32
C LEU A 156 -13.40 -25.19 7.79
N ASP A 157 -14.72 -25.19 7.94
CA ASP A 157 -15.46 -24.04 8.48
C ASP A 157 -15.04 -23.72 9.92
N GLY A 158 -14.90 -24.75 10.77
CA GLY A 158 -14.42 -24.58 12.15
C GLY A 158 -13.00 -24.00 12.22
N LEU A 159 -12.05 -24.53 11.44
CA LEU A 159 -10.69 -24.02 11.38
C LEU A 159 -10.62 -22.59 10.81
N SER A 160 -11.51 -22.25 9.86
CA SER A 160 -11.59 -20.90 9.31
C SER A 160 -12.10 -19.88 10.34
N GLU A 161 -13.00 -20.27 11.24
CA GLU A 161 -13.47 -19.43 12.33
C GLU A 161 -12.35 -19.20 13.37
N GLU A 162 -11.63 -20.26 13.77
CA GLU A 162 -10.50 -20.17 14.70
C GLU A 162 -9.37 -19.27 14.17
N LYS A 163 -9.07 -19.39 12.86
CA LYS A 163 -8.13 -18.49 12.17
C LYS A 163 -8.56 -17.02 12.28
N ALA A 164 -9.83 -16.72 12.05
CA ALA A 164 -10.35 -15.35 12.11
C ALA A 164 -10.24 -14.77 13.54
N GLU A 165 -10.47 -15.59 14.56
CA GLU A 165 -10.28 -15.17 15.95
C GLU A 165 -8.82 -14.86 16.29
N LEU A 166 -7.88 -15.68 15.83
CA LEU A 166 -6.45 -15.47 16.06
C LEU A 166 -5.91 -14.23 15.34
N GLU A 167 -6.36 -13.98 14.11
CA GLU A 167 -6.05 -12.73 13.39
C GLU A 167 -6.58 -11.49 14.14
N ALA A 168 -7.78 -11.58 14.73
CA ALA A 168 -8.34 -10.52 15.56
C ALA A 168 -7.54 -10.30 16.85
N LYS A 169 -7.10 -11.38 17.53
CA LYS A 169 -6.21 -11.31 18.70
C LYS A 169 -4.89 -10.63 18.36
N LEU A 170 -4.23 -11.03 17.26
CA LEU A 170 -2.99 -10.43 16.76
C LEU A 170 -3.13 -8.92 16.47
N LYS A 171 -4.26 -8.52 15.88
CA LYS A 171 -4.58 -7.12 15.62
C LYS A 171 -4.71 -6.30 16.90
N ASN A 172 -5.33 -6.86 17.94
CA ASN A 172 -5.46 -6.21 19.25
C ASN A 172 -4.11 -6.11 19.96
N ILE A 173 -3.30 -7.17 19.97
CA ILE A 173 -1.95 -7.16 20.57
C ILE A 173 -1.06 -6.09 19.90
N ARG A 174 -1.09 -5.98 18.57
CA ARG A 174 -0.36 -4.93 17.84
C ARG A 174 -0.85 -3.52 18.15
N LYS A 175 -2.15 -3.34 18.38
CA LYS A 175 -2.75 -2.06 18.78
C LYS A 175 -2.30 -1.67 20.19
N ASP A 176 -2.20 -2.63 21.10
CA ASP A 176 -1.76 -2.41 22.48
C ASP A 176 -0.24 -2.16 22.57
N GLN A 177 0.57 -2.83 21.74
CA GLN A 177 1.99 -2.49 21.58
C GLN A 177 2.17 -1.04 21.11
N TRP A 178 1.33 -0.58 20.17
CA TRP A 178 1.39 0.80 19.66
C TRP A 178 0.98 1.84 20.71
N SER A 179 -0.06 1.57 21.49
CA SER A 179 -0.55 2.50 22.51
C SER A 179 0.46 2.70 23.65
N GLN A 180 1.08 1.62 24.13
CA GLN A 180 2.12 1.68 25.17
C GLN A 180 3.42 2.32 24.66
N THR A 181 3.77 2.09 23.38
CA THR A 181 4.92 2.76 22.75
C THR A 181 4.68 4.27 22.58
N LYS A 182 3.44 4.70 22.36
CA LYS A 182 3.05 6.12 22.31
C LYS A 182 3.16 6.78 23.71
N GLU A 183 2.83 6.05 24.76
CA GLU A 183 2.99 6.50 26.16
C GLU A 183 4.46 6.77 26.52
N LYS A 184 5.38 5.91 26.04
CA LYS A 184 6.85 6.06 26.18
C LYS A 184 7.40 7.33 25.54
N ILE A 185 6.72 7.84 24.50
CA ILE A 185 7.09 9.09 23.80
C ILE A 185 6.53 10.30 24.56
N SER A 186 5.34 10.18 25.17
CA SER A 186 4.72 11.29 25.92
C SER A 186 5.33 11.55 27.29
N GLN A 187 5.90 10.54 27.96
CA GLN A 187 6.47 10.71 29.31
C GLN A 187 7.91 11.25 29.32
N LYS A 188 8.61 11.31 28.17
CA LYS A 188 10.07 11.56 28.14
C LYS A 188 10.51 12.88 27.51
N LEU A 189 9.61 13.81 27.23
CA LEU A 189 9.94 15.08 26.59
C LEU A 189 9.20 16.24 27.28
N ASP A 190 9.91 16.97 28.14
CA ASP A 190 9.66 18.40 28.33
C ASP A 190 9.92 19.06 26.98
N ILE A 191 8.85 19.47 26.31
CA ILE A 191 8.89 20.11 25.00
C ILE A 191 9.31 21.57 25.24
N PRO A 192 10.48 22.03 24.76
CA PRO A 192 10.92 23.42 24.93
C PRO A 192 9.94 24.40 24.27
N GLU A 193 9.71 25.58 24.86
CA GLU A 193 8.81 26.61 24.28
C GLU A 193 9.18 27.03 22.84
N ASP A 194 10.43 26.81 22.41
CA ASP A 194 10.87 27.00 21.02
C ASP A 194 10.12 26.11 20.02
N TRP A 195 9.63 24.93 20.43
CA TRP A 195 8.79 24.08 19.57
C TRP A 195 7.37 24.61 19.44
N LYS A 196 6.90 25.45 20.37
CA LYS A 196 5.56 26.03 20.34
C LYS A 196 5.52 27.26 19.45
N GLU A 197 6.52 28.15 19.52
CA GLU A 197 6.64 29.28 18.59
C GLU A 197 6.98 28.79 17.17
N GLN A 198 7.85 27.79 17.03
CA GLN A 198 8.14 27.21 15.72
C GLN A 198 6.96 26.40 15.15
N ALA A 199 6.04 25.87 15.97
CA ALA A 199 4.78 25.25 15.51
C ALA A 199 3.68 26.28 15.16
N THR A 200 3.75 27.51 15.68
CA THR A 200 2.72 28.54 15.43
C THR A 200 3.11 29.44 14.26
N ASP A 201 4.40 29.77 14.09
CA ASP A 201 4.90 30.48 12.90
C ASP A 201 5.05 29.57 11.67
N THR A 202 5.19 28.25 11.86
CA THR A 202 5.04 27.28 10.77
C THR A 202 3.58 26.95 10.45
N PHE A 203 2.58 27.46 11.17
CA PHE A 203 1.18 27.28 10.77
C PHE A 203 0.68 28.46 9.91
N ASN A 204 1.16 29.68 10.17
CA ASN A 204 0.71 30.86 9.43
C ASN A 204 1.46 31.11 8.11
N GLN A 205 2.73 30.68 7.97
CA GLN A 205 3.46 30.74 6.68
C GLN A 205 3.33 29.48 5.83
N VAL A 206 2.70 28.43 6.36
CA VAL A 206 2.45 27.15 5.69
C VAL A 206 0.95 27.02 5.37
N SER A 207 0.30 28.14 5.09
CA SER A 207 -1.06 28.21 4.53
C SER A 207 -1.04 28.24 2.99
N GLU A 208 0.07 28.66 2.38
CA GLU A 208 0.13 28.83 0.91
C GLU A 208 1.02 27.82 0.16
N LYS A 209 1.73 26.90 0.83
CA LYS A 209 2.69 25.99 0.14
C LYS A 209 2.78 24.55 0.65
N MET A 210 1.73 23.99 1.28
CA MET A 210 1.76 22.60 1.77
C MET A 210 0.44 21.87 1.55
N VAL A 211 0.25 21.28 0.36
CA VAL A 211 -0.95 20.48 0.01
C VAL A 211 -0.64 19.03 -0.37
N ASP A 212 0.58 18.62 -0.74
CA ASP A 212 0.74 17.38 -1.54
C ASP A 212 1.27 16.10 -0.84
N ALA A 213 1.57 16.09 0.47
CA ALA A 213 2.31 14.95 1.06
C ALA A 213 1.59 14.10 2.13
N SER A 214 0.38 14.44 2.58
CA SER A 214 -0.29 13.71 3.70
C SER A 214 -1.67 13.13 3.37
N THR A 215 -2.33 13.54 2.30
CA THR A 215 -3.62 13.01 1.83
C THR A 215 -3.49 11.63 1.17
N HIS A 216 -2.34 11.31 0.56
CA HIS A 216 -2.16 10.08 -0.20
C HIS A 216 -2.00 8.81 0.65
N PHE A 217 -1.40 8.86 1.86
CA PHE A 217 -1.15 7.65 2.68
C PHE A 217 -2.42 7.07 3.33
N GLY A 218 -3.33 7.92 3.82
CA GLY A 218 -4.61 7.49 4.41
C GLY A 218 -5.62 7.02 3.36
N HIS A 219 -5.60 7.63 2.18
CA HIS A 219 -6.40 7.20 1.04
C HIS A 219 -5.87 5.89 0.43
N PHE A 220 -4.54 5.70 0.41
CA PHE A 220 -3.85 4.48 -0.01
C PHE A 220 -4.16 3.28 0.90
N LEU A 221 -4.07 3.40 2.23
CA LEU A 221 -4.50 2.32 3.14
C LEU A 221 -5.96 1.94 2.96
N LYS A 222 -6.85 2.92 2.76
CA LYS A 222 -8.28 2.69 2.54
C LYS A 222 -8.59 2.09 1.16
N LYS A 223 -7.89 2.52 0.11
CA LYS A 223 -7.98 1.98 -1.26
C LYS A 223 -7.35 0.59 -1.37
N THR A 224 -6.24 0.32 -0.69
CA THR A 224 -5.57 -0.99 -0.66
C THR A 224 -6.41 -2.00 0.11
N VAL A 225 -6.94 -1.65 1.29
CA VAL A 225 -7.89 -2.52 2.00
C VAL A 225 -9.14 -2.75 1.16
N ARG A 226 -9.66 -1.72 0.48
CA ARG A 226 -10.84 -1.88 -0.40
C ARG A 226 -10.54 -2.67 -1.67
N ALA A 227 -9.37 -2.52 -2.30
CA ALA A 227 -8.96 -3.28 -3.47
C ALA A 227 -8.70 -4.75 -3.13
N VAL A 228 -8.15 -5.01 -1.93
CA VAL A 228 -8.00 -6.35 -1.37
C VAL A 228 -9.38 -6.92 -0.99
N THR A 229 -10.25 -6.18 -0.30
CA THR A 229 -11.59 -6.66 0.07
C THR A 229 -12.53 -6.81 -1.12
N GLU A 230 -12.50 -5.93 -2.12
CA GLU A 230 -13.22 -6.12 -3.40
C GLU A 230 -12.62 -7.30 -4.18
N SER A 231 -11.30 -7.52 -4.11
CA SER A 231 -10.69 -8.72 -4.67
C SER A 231 -11.01 -10.00 -3.89
N VAL A 232 -11.35 -9.94 -2.61
CA VAL A 232 -11.72 -11.10 -1.78
C VAL A 232 -13.23 -11.38 -1.86
N ASN A 233 -14.06 -10.35 -2.02
CA ASN A 233 -15.51 -10.52 -2.16
C ASN A 233 -15.93 -10.93 -3.58
N ASP A 234 -15.11 -10.65 -4.60
CA ASP A 234 -15.32 -11.09 -6.01
C ASP A 234 -14.30 -12.16 -6.51
N ASN A 235 -13.32 -12.55 -5.68
CA ASN A 235 -12.44 -13.69 -5.96
C ASN A 235 -12.40 -14.66 -4.76
N MET A 236 -13.38 -15.56 -4.70
CA MET A 236 -13.08 -16.94 -4.32
C MET A 236 -12.06 -17.48 -5.34
N GLU A 237 -10.78 -17.35 -5.00
CA GLU A 237 -9.65 -17.73 -5.83
C GLU A 237 -9.61 -19.25 -5.97
N TRP A 238 -9.90 -19.73 -7.18
CA TRP A 238 -9.42 -21.02 -7.66
C TRP A 238 -8.01 -20.80 -8.24
N LYS A 239 -7.00 -20.77 -7.37
CA LYS A 239 -5.57 -20.94 -7.68
C LYS A 239 -4.98 -21.61 -6.43
N ASP A 240 -4.32 -22.76 -6.43
CA ASP A 240 -3.60 -23.50 -7.46
C ASP A 240 -4.11 -24.93 -7.57
N ILE A 241 -4.68 -25.27 -8.72
CA ILE A 241 -4.74 -26.67 -9.14
C ILE A 241 -4.11 -26.73 -10.52
N ASN A 242 -2.90 -27.24 -10.58
CA ASN A 242 -2.30 -27.74 -11.81
C ASN A 242 -2.98 -29.06 -12.23
N LEU A 243 -4.32 -29.11 -12.17
CA LEU A 243 -5.12 -30.16 -12.76
C LEU A 243 -5.07 -29.88 -14.24
N LYS A 244 -4.23 -30.62 -14.96
CA LYS A 244 -4.51 -30.92 -16.35
C LYS A 244 -5.80 -31.73 -16.38
N VAL A 245 -6.95 -31.05 -16.33
CA VAL A 245 -8.25 -31.66 -16.61
C VAL A 245 -8.18 -32.14 -18.07
N PRO A 246 -8.17 -33.44 -18.35
CA PRO A 246 -8.21 -33.91 -19.72
C PRO A 246 -9.58 -33.51 -20.28
N GLY A 247 -9.61 -32.61 -21.26
CA GLY A 247 -10.79 -32.44 -22.11
C GLY A 247 -11.69 -31.21 -21.91
N VAL A 248 -11.24 -30.09 -21.34
CA VAL A 248 -11.97 -28.81 -21.56
C VAL A 248 -11.77 -28.41 -23.02
N ALA A 249 -12.77 -28.69 -23.85
CA ALA A 249 -12.78 -28.24 -25.25
C ALA A 249 -12.50 -26.73 -25.29
N ALA A 250 -11.47 -26.35 -26.04
CA ALA A 250 -11.06 -24.97 -26.20
C ALA A 250 -11.13 -24.61 -27.67
N THR A 251 -12.00 -23.66 -28.00
CA THR A 251 -12.15 -23.17 -29.37
C THR A 251 -11.26 -21.95 -29.56
N LYS A 252 -10.52 -21.91 -30.67
CA LYS A 252 -9.61 -20.82 -31.00
C LYS A 252 -10.02 -20.23 -32.34
N PHE A 253 -9.94 -18.91 -32.45
CA PHE A 253 -10.08 -18.21 -33.72
C PHE A 253 -9.30 -16.90 -33.67
N GLU A 254 -9.04 -16.34 -34.83
CA GLU A 254 -8.47 -15.01 -34.99
C GLU A 254 -9.51 -14.10 -35.64
N HIS A 255 -9.51 -12.83 -35.26
CA HIS A 255 -10.39 -11.83 -35.85
C HIS A 255 -9.67 -10.49 -35.90
N THR A 256 -9.86 -9.75 -36.98
CA THR A 256 -9.34 -8.39 -37.12
C THR A 256 -10.53 -7.44 -37.13
N PHE A 257 -10.66 -6.65 -36.06
CA PHE A 257 -11.59 -5.54 -36.02
C PHE A 257 -11.00 -4.39 -36.82
N SER A 258 -11.72 -3.88 -37.81
CA SER A 258 -11.30 -2.72 -38.61
C SER A 258 -12.41 -1.69 -38.55
N TYR A 259 -12.03 -0.48 -38.13
CA TYR A 259 -12.90 0.68 -38.06
C TYR A 259 -12.33 1.75 -38.97
N ASP A 260 -13.23 2.43 -39.69
CA ASP A 260 -12.88 3.57 -40.53
C ASP A 260 -12.30 4.73 -39.68
N GLU A 261 -11.98 5.84 -40.34
CA GLU A 261 -11.50 7.04 -39.66
C GLU A 261 -12.45 7.46 -38.54
N THR A 262 -11.90 7.60 -37.33
CA THR A 262 -12.62 7.95 -36.10
C THR A 262 -11.93 9.13 -35.45
N ALA A 263 -12.68 10.06 -34.86
CA ALA A 263 -12.13 11.15 -34.05
C ALA A 263 -11.80 10.78 -32.59
N ALA A 264 -12.00 9.53 -32.17
CA ALA A 264 -11.96 9.12 -30.77
C ALA A 264 -10.62 9.41 -30.07
N THR A 265 -10.70 10.11 -28.95
CA THR A 265 -9.55 10.43 -28.07
C THR A 265 -9.60 9.69 -26.73
N LEU A 266 -10.68 8.95 -26.46
CA LEU A 266 -10.83 8.14 -25.25
C LEU A 266 -10.58 6.66 -25.57
N ILE A 267 -9.72 6.00 -24.81
CA ILE A 267 -9.47 4.56 -24.92
C ILE A 267 -9.82 3.91 -23.58
N ASP A 268 -10.65 2.86 -23.61
CA ASP A 268 -11.05 2.10 -22.43
C ASP A 268 -11.00 0.60 -22.71
N VAL A 269 -9.98 -0.07 -22.17
CA VAL A 269 -9.76 -1.51 -22.36
C VAL A 269 -9.83 -2.23 -21.02
N LYS A 270 -10.74 -3.18 -20.90
CA LYS A 270 -10.83 -4.11 -19.76
C LYS A 270 -10.73 -5.54 -20.25
N LEU A 271 -9.78 -6.30 -19.72
CA LEU A 271 -9.54 -7.67 -20.16
C LEU A 271 -9.28 -8.60 -18.98
N ALA A 272 -10.05 -9.69 -18.89
CA ALA A 272 -9.85 -10.70 -17.85
C ALA A 272 -8.59 -11.53 -18.09
N ASN A 273 -8.40 -12.06 -19.30
CA ASN A 273 -7.22 -12.87 -19.62
C ASN A 273 -6.67 -12.56 -21.01
N GLY A 274 -5.35 -12.45 -21.11
CA GLY A 274 -4.63 -12.27 -22.37
C GLY A 274 -3.83 -10.97 -22.39
N ASN A 275 -2.99 -10.83 -23.40
CA ASN A 275 -2.09 -9.69 -23.53
C ASN A 275 -2.74 -8.56 -24.33
N VAL A 276 -2.37 -7.32 -24.01
CA VAL A 276 -2.76 -6.14 -24.78
C VAL A 276 -1.52 -5.40 -25.22
N SER A 277 -1.43 -5.09 -26.51
CA SER A 277 -0.37 -4.23 -27.04
C SER A 277 -0.96 -3.06 -27.82
N PHE A 278 -0.38 -1.88 -27.62
CA PHE A 278 -0.72 -0.66 -28.35
C PHE A 278 0.47 -0.21 -29.20
N GLN A 279 0.18 0.21 -30.43
CA GLN A 279 1.14 0.84 -31.32
C GLN A 279 0.45 1.88 -32.19
N LEU A 280 1.16 2.96 -32.50
CA LEU A 280 0.69 3.95 -33.45
C LEU A 280 0.98 3.52 -34.89
N TRP A 281 0.12 3.90 -35.83
CA TRP A 281 0.30 3.63 -37.26
C TRP A 281 -0.11 4.83 -38.13
N ASP A 282 0.21 4.77 -39.42
CA ASP A 282 0.01 5.89 -40.37
C ASP A 282 -1.40 5.97 -40.97
N GLU A 283 -2.28 5.01 -40.66
CA GLU A 283 -3.66 4.99 -41.15
C GLU A 283 -4.58 5.79 -40.20
N PRO A 284 -5.61 6.47 -40.73
CA PRO A 284 -6.53 7.29 -39.92
C PRO A 284 -7.55 6.45 -39.13
N GLY A 285 -7.77 5.20 -39.55
CA GLY A 285 -8.68 4.27 -38.88
C GLY A 285 -8.05 3.56 -37.68
N VAL A 286 -8.85 2.74 -37.01
CA VAL A 286 -8.39 1.87 -35.90
C VAL A 286 -8.47 0.42 -36.35
N LYS A 287 -7.40 -0.34 -36.09
CA LYS A 287 -7.39 -1.78 -36.32
C LYS A 287 -7.00 -2.52 -35.05
N VAL A 288 -7.68 -3.61 -34.76
CA VAL A 288 -7.36 -4.49 -33.63
C VAL A 288 -7.25 -5.92 -34.12
N ASP A 289 -6.04 -6.48 -34.08
CA ASP A 289 -5.81 -7.90 -34.34
C ASP A 289 -6.03 -8.66 -33.03
N ALA A 290 -6.99 -9.60 -33.03
CA ALA A 290 -7.39 -10.36 -31.85
C ALA A 290 -7.19 -11.86 -32.06
N LYS A 291 -6.47 -12.50 -31.14
CA LYS A 291 -6.37 -13.96 -31.03
C LYS A 291 -7.17 -14.43 -29.84
N ILE A 292 -8.31 -15.07 -30.10
CA ILE A 292 -9.28 -15.45 -29.09
C ILE A 292 -9.21 -16.94 -28.80
N LYS A 293 -9.26 -17.29 -27.52
CA LYS A 293 -9.44 -18.64 -27.03
C LYS A 293 -10.59 -18.68 -26.03
N LEU A 294 -11.59 -19.49 -26.33
CA LEU A 294 -12.77 -19.72 -25.54
C LEU A 294 -12.61 -21.02 -24.75
N TYR A 295 -12.85 -20.98 -23.44
CA TYR A 295 -12.74 -22.15 -22.57
C TYR A 295 -14.12 -22.73 -22.22
N GLY A 296 -14.31 -24.02 -22.49
CA GLY A 296 -15.52 -24.79 -22.18
C GLY A 296 -16.60 -24.70 -23.26
N LYS A 297 -17.74 -25.34 -23.02
CA LYS A 297 -18.88 -25.35 -23.96
C LYS A 297 -19.45 -23.95 -24.14
N MET A 298 -19.77 -23.60 -25.37
CA MET A 298 -20.34 -22.31 -25.76
C MET A 298 -21.71 -22.53 -26.39
N ASP A 299 -22.73 -21.84 -25.88
CA ASP A 299 -24.11 -21.91 -26.38
C ASP A 299 -24.30 -20.93 -27.55
N ALA A 300 -23.52 -21.09 -28.63
CA ALA A 300 -23.69 -20.33 -29.87
C ALA A 300 -23.31 -21.21 -31.07
N ALA A 301 -23.89 -20.91 -32.23
CA ALA A 301 -23.61 -21.65 -33.46
C ALA A 301 -22.16 -21.45 -33.92
N GLU A 302 -21.67 -20.20 -33.88
CA GLU A 302 -20.30 -19.85 -34.27
C GLU A 302 -19.47 -19.34 -33.07
N PRO A 303 -18.15 -19.62 -33.03
CA PRO A 303 -17.27 -19.18 -31.94
C PRO A 303 -17.19 -17.66 -31.77
N PHE A 304 -17.33 -16.91 -32.87
CA PHE A 304 -17.32 -15.45 -32.84
C PHE A 304 -18.56 -14.89 -32.13
N ASP A 305 -19.75 -15.42 -32.43
CA ASP A 305 -21.00 -15.02 -31.77
C ASP A 305 -20.94 -15.27 -30.25
N ALA A 306 -20.32 -16.38 -29.83
CA ALA A 306 -20.12 -16.68 -28.42
C ALA A 306 -19.20 -15.66 -27.71
N PHE A 307 -18.18 -15.16 -28.43
CA PHE A 307 -17.28 -14.12 -27.96
C PHE A 307 -17.98 -12.76 -27.89
N GLU A 308 -18.69 -12.38 -28.95
CA GLU A 308 -19.41 -11.10 -29.05
C GLU A 308 -20.50 -10.99 -27.97
N ALA A 309 -21.28 -12.05 -27.74
CA ALA A 309 -22.31 -12.07 -26.70
C ALA A 309 -21.77 -11.91 -25.26
N ARG A 310 -20.45 -12.06 -25.06
CA ARG A 310 -19.76 -12.00 -23.75
C ARG A 310 -18.77 -10.84 -23.68
N SER A 311 -18.74 -9.99 -24.69
CA SER A 311 -17.85 -8.85 -24.81
C SER A 311 -18.67 -7.60 -25.12
N GLN A 312 -18.24 -6.44 -24.66
CA GLN A 312 -18.82 -5.15 -25.06
C GLN A 312 -17.73 -4.38 -25.79
N ILE A 313 -17.83 -4.33 -27.11
CA ILE A 313 -16.90 -3.62 -27.97
C ILE A 313 -17.68 -2.50 -28.64
N ASN A 314 -17.23 -1.25 -28.44
CA ASN A 314 -17.80 -0.09 -29.09
C ASN A 314 -16.66 0.83 -29.54
N VAL A 315 -16.65 1.18 -30.82
CA VAL A 315 -15.72 2.16 -31.39
C VAL A 315 -16.55 3.15 -32.19
N ASP A 316 -16.56 4.38 -31.71
CA ASP A 316 -17.25 5.51 -32.33
C ASP A 316 -16.30 6.72 -32.44
N ASP A 317 -16.82 7.92 -32.70
CA ASP A 317 -16.03 9.14 -32.84
C ASP A 317 -15.54 9.72 -31.51
N GLU A 318 -15.96 9.18 -30.37
CA GLU A 318 -15.58 9.65 -29.04
C GLU A 318 -14.65 8.64 -28.34
N ARG A 319 -14.98 7.36 -28.40
CA ARG A 319 -14.37 6.32 -27.57
C ARG A 319 -14.05 5.03 -28.34
N ILE A 320 -12.88 4.46 -28.05
CA ILE A 320 -12.46 3.10 -28.40
C ILE A 320 -12.58 2.24 -27.14
N SER A 321 -13.61 1.42 -27.06
CA SER A 321 -13.94 0.61 -25.88
C SER A 321 -13.89 -0.89 -26.18
N PHE A 322 -13.05 -1.63 -25.45
CA PHE A 322 -12.98 -3.09 -25.50
C PHE A 322 -13.13 -3.67 -24.09
N GLN A 323 -14.32 -4.13 -23.75
CA GLN A 323 -14.64 -4.69 -22.43
C GLN A 323 -14.88 -6.19 -22.54
N ILE A 324 -13.89 -6.98 -22.14
CA ILE A 324 -13.90 -8.46 -22.15
C ILE A 324 -13.63 -8.97 -20.73
N PRO A 325 -14.58 -8.77 -19.78
CA PRO A 325 -14.39 -9.14 -18.37
C PRO A 325 -14.59 -10.64 -18.10
N ASN A 326 -15.04 -11.42 -19.09
CA ASN A 326 -15.36 -12.83 -18.90
C ASN A 326 -14.08 -13.69 -18.72
N LYS A 327 -13.91 -14.28 -17.54
CA LYS A 327 -12.75 -15.11 -17.18
C LYS A 327 -12.62 -16.40 -18.01
N ARG A 328 -13.65 -16.83 -18.76
CA ARG A 328 -13.61 -17.96 -19.70
C ARG A 328 -13.12 -17.59 -21.10
N ILE A 329 -12.81 -16.32 -21.33
CA ILE A 329 -12.25 -15.82 -22.58
C ILE A 329 -10.80 -15.43 -22.32
N ARG A 330 -9.90 -15.88 -23.19
CA ARG A 330 -8.57 -15.30 -23.35
C ARG A 330 -8.52 -14.57 -24.69
N ALA A 331 -8.13 -13.30 -24.68
CA ALA A 331 -7.98 -12.48 -25.87
C ALA A 331 -6.59 -11.84 -25.87
N ASP A 332 -5.73 -12.22 -26.82
CA ASP A 332 -4.50 -11.48 -27.06
C ASP A 332 -4.79 -10.41 -28.12
N LEU A 333 -4.74 -9.13 -27.75
CA LEU A 333 -5.17 -7.98 -28.54
C LEU A 333 -3.99 -7.08 -28.94
N VAL A 334 -3.90 -6.71 -30.22
CA VAL A 334 -2.93 -5.75 -30.73
C VAL A 334 -3.67 -4.58 -31.38
N PHE A 335 -3.65 -3.43 -30.73
CA PHE A 335 -4.27 -2.19 -31.18
C PHE A 335 -3.30 -1.40 -32.05
N TYR A 336 -3.74 -1.06 -33.26
CA TYR A 336 -3.10 -0.12 -34.17
C TYR A 336 -3.93 1.15 -34.18
N LEU A 337 -3.34 2.21 -33.65
CA LEU A 337 -4.01 3.46 -33.32
C LEU A 337 -3.49 4.59 -34.23
N PRO A 338 -4.36 5.47 -34.77
CA PRO A 338 -3.90 6.61 -35.57
C PRO A 338 -2.96 7.51 -34.75
N LYS A 339 -1.97 8.09 -35.42
CA LYS A 339 -1.03 9.04 -34.79
C LYS A 339 -1.73 10.32 -34.38
N ARG A 340 -2.00 10.47 -33.08
CA ARG A 340 -2.56 11.68 -32.44
C ARG A 340 -2.34 11.65 -30.93
N THR A 341 -2.62 12.77 -30.29
CA THR A 341 -2.68 12.85 -28.83
C THR A 341 -4.06 12.42 -28.33
N TYR A 342 -4.09 11.38 -27.50
CA TYR A 342 -5.31 10.91 -26.83
C TYR A 342 -5.58 11.71 -25.56
N ASP A 343 -6.85 11.92 -25.22
CA ASP A 343 -7.20 12.67 -24.00
C ASP A 343 -7.09 11.78 -22.77
N HIS A 344 -7.57 10.54 -22.86
CA HIS A 344 -7.54 9.60 -21.74
C HIS A 344 -7.41 8.15 -22.22
N VAL A 345 -6.48 7.40 -21.64
CA VAL A 345 -6.25 5.99 -21.94
C VAL A 345 -6.34 5.18 -20.65
N ALA A 346 -7.40 4.40 -20.50
CA ALA A 346 -7.62 3.51 -19.37
C ALA A 346 -7.47 2.04 -19.79
N VAL A 347 -6.58 1.30 -19.13
CA VAL A 347 -6.34 -0.12 -19.41
C VAL A 347 -6.35 -0.92 -18.11
N LYS A 348 -7.23 -1.92 -18.00
CA LYS A 348 -7.42 -2.73 -16.79
C LYS A 348 -7.34 -4.22 -17.14
N LEU A 349 -6.28 -4.89 -16.69
CA LEU A 349 -6.09 -6.33 -16.88
C LEU A 349 -6.15 -7.09 -15.57
N LEU A 350 -6.78 -8.27 -15.60
CA LEU A 350 -6.73 -9.22 -14.48
C LEU A 350 -5.54 -10.19 -14.64
N ASN A 351 -5.39 -10.84 -15.81
CA ASN A 351 -4.27 -11.74 -16.09
C ASN A 351 -3.69 -11.52 -17.50
N GLY A 352 -2.46 -11.04 -17.59
CA GLY A 352 -1.76 -10.82 -18.86
C GLY A 352 -0.92 -9.55 -18.87
N ASN A 353 -0.10 -9.42 -19.90
CA ASN A 353 0.83 -8.29 -20.01
C ASN A 353 0.21 -7.14 -20.81
N VAL A 354 0.55 -5.91 -20.44
CA VAL A 354 0.25 -4.70 -21.22
C VAL A 354 1.54 -4.14 -21.80
N THR A 355 1.56 -3.82 -23.08
CA THR A 355 2.71 -3.19 -23.74
C THR A 355 2.28 -1.99 -24.58
N PHE A 356 2.80 -0.82 -24.25
CA PHE A 356 2.69 0.39 -25.07
C PHE A 356 4.00 0.59 -25.82
N ASN A 357 4.00 0.30 -27.12
CA ASN A 357 5.19 0.51 -27.96
C ASN A 357 5.45 2.00 -28.16
N GLU A 358 4.39 2.76 -28.45
CA GLU A 358 4.39 4.21 -28.56
C GLU A 358 2.97 4.71 -28.22
N LEU A 359 2.88 5.76 -27.41
CA LEU A 359 1.61 6.40 -27.04
C LEU A 359 1.83 7.89 -26.75
N ASP A 360 0.99 8.73 -27.36
CA ASP A 360 0.89 10.16 -27.02
C ASP A 360 -0.48 10.40 -26.38
N ALA A 361 -0.52 10.80 -25.11
CA ALA A 361 -1.77 11.02 -24.39
C ALA A 361 -1.66 12.17 -23.38
N LYS A 362 -2.77 12.68 -22.87
CA LYS A 362 -2.76 13.59 -21.71
C LYS A 362 -2.75 12.79 -20.41
N ASP A 363 -3.69 11.86 -20.27
CA ASP A 363 -3.87 11.04 -19.08
C ASP A 363 -3.84 9.55 -19.44
N VAL A 364 -3.03 8.78 -18.71
CA VAL A 364 -2.86 7.34 -18.90
C VAL A 364 -3.02 6.65 -17.55
N TYR A 365 -4.04 5.80 -17.44
CA TYR A 365 -4.28 4.95 -16.28
C TYR A 365 -4.16 3.47 -16.68
N THR A 366 -3.19 2.76 -16.12
CA THR A 366 -3.01 1.32 -16.38
C THR A 366 -2.99 0.51 -15.10
N LYS A 367 -3.86 -0.48 -15.01
CA LYS A 367 -3.96 -1.42 -13.89
C LYS A 367 -3.73 -2.86 -14.34
N SER A 368 -2.87 -3.59 -13.65
CA SER A 368 -2.64 -5.02 -13.84
C SER A 368 -2.68 -5.76 -12.50
N THR A 369 -3.54 -6.77 -12.38
CA THR A 369 -3.51 -7.66 -11.21
C THR A 369 -2.40 -8.69 -11.34
N ASN A 370 -2.30 -9.42 -12.45
CA ASN A 370 -1.28 -10.44 -12.67
C ASN A 370 -0.66 -10.32 -14.07
N GLY A 371 0.47 -9.64 -14.17
CA GLY A 371 1.20 -9.48 -15.42
C GLY A 371 2.04 -8.21 -15.46
N ASN A 372 2.95 -8.16 -16.41
CA ASN A 372 3.89 -7.06 -16.58
C ASN A 372 3.23 -5.88 -17.31
N ILE A 373 3.65 -4.66 -16.96
CA ILE A 373 3.28 -3.42 -17.64
C ILE A 373 4.55 -2.83 -18.24
N ASP A 374 4.60 -2.67 -19.55
CA ASP A 374 5.77 -2.17 -20.29
C ASP A 374 5.38 -0.95 -21.14
N PHE A 375 5.88 0.23 -20.76
CA PHE A 375 5.82 1.45 -21.56
C PHE A 375 7.19 1.66 -22.22
N ARG A 376 7.29 1.38 -23.51
CA ARG A 376 8.54 1.57 -24.26
C ARG A 376 8.77 3.03 -24.58
N LYS A 377 7.74 3.71 -25.09
CA LYS A 377 7.75 5.16 -25.33
C LYS A 377 6.38 5.75 -25.03
N VAL A 378 6.32 6.71 -24.10
CA VAL A 378 5.06 7.37 -23.72
C VAL A 378 5.26 8.85 -23.46
N ASN A 379 4.52 9.69 -24.17
CA ASN A 379 4.43 11.12 -23.88
C ASN A 379 3.10 11.38 -23.16
N ALA A 380 3.15 11.85 -21.91
CA ALA A 380 1.98 12.02 -21.06
C ALA A 380 2.07 13.20 -20.10
N SER A 381 0.95 13.88 -19.85
CA SER A 381 0.87 14.81 -18.71
C SER A 381 0.76 14.03 -17.40
N MET A 382 -0.05 12.99 -17.37
CA MET A 382 -0.24 12.12 -16.20
C MET A 382 -0.09 10.65 -16.61
N LEU A 383 0.77 9.93 -15.91
CA LEU A 383 0.95 8.49 -16.03
C LEU A 383 0.70 7.82 -14.67
N GLU A 384 -0.44 7.16 -14.51
CA GLU A 384 -0.81 6.41 -13.31
C GLU A 384 -0.78 4.90 -13.60
N ILE A 385 0.02 4.17 -12.81
CA ILE A 385 0.20 2.72 -12.97
C ILE A 385 -0.07 2.02 -11.63
N GLU A 386 -1.03 1.09 -11.64
CA GLU A 386 -1.36 0.22 -10.50
C GLU A 386 -1.03 -1.24 -10.80
N GLY A 387 -0.11 -1.84 -10.05
CA GLY A 387 0.25 -3.26 -10.13
C GLY A 387 -0.11 -4.05 -8.86
N VAL A 388 -0.42 -5.34 -9.00
CA VAL A 388 -0.46 -6.25 -7.84
C VAL A 388 0.69 -7.25 -7.92
N ASN A 389 0.75 -8.06 -8.98
CA ASN A 389 1.80 -9.05 -9.19
C ASN A 389 2.39 -8.90 -10.60
N GLY A 390 3.60 -8.37 -10.71
CA GLY A 390 4.27 -8.19 -12.01
C GLY A 390 5.33 -7.11 -11.99
N THR A 391 6.13 -7.07 -13.05
CA THR A 391 7.15 -6.04 -13.25
C THR A 391 6.57 -4.86 -14.02
N ILE A 392 6.89 -3.64 -13.58
CA ILE A 392 6.53 -2.39 -14.25
C ILE A 392 7.79 -1.79 -14.85
N THR A 393 7.76 -1.47 -16.14
CA THR A 393 8.87 -0.85 -16.86
C THR A 393 8.40 0.36 -17.65
N VAL A 394 9.07 1.50 -17.50
CA VAL A 394 8.81 2.74 -18.25
C VAL A 394 10.14 3.24 -18.80
N GLN A 395 10.31 3.19 -20.13
CA GLN A 395 11.62 3.29 -20.75
C GLN A 395 11.96 4.68 -21.28
N GLU A 396 11.12 5.25 -22.14
CA GLU A 396 11.35 6.50 -22.84
C GLU A 396 10.09 7.37 -22.90
N GLY A 397 10.27 8.68 -23.08
CA GLY A 397 9.19 9.64 -23.36
C GLY A 397 9.15 10.83 -22.41
N GLU A 398 8.36 11.83 -22.78
CA GLU A 398 8.19 13.08 -22.05
C GLU A 398 6.98 12.99 -21.12
N ILE A 399 7.24 12.92 -19.81
CA ILE A 399 6.20 12.75 -18.79
C ILE A 399 6.25 13.93 -17.82
N LEU A 400 5.11 14.57 -17.55
CA LEU A 400 5.05 15.60 -16.51
C LEU A 400 4.97 14.93 -15.12
N ASP A 401 3.91 14.16 -14.87
CA ASP A 401 3.67 13.48 -13.60
C ASP A 401 3.57 11.95 -13.80
N ALA A 402 4.30 11.19 -12.99
CA ALA A 402 4.23 9.73 -12.95
C ALA A 402 3.95 9.23 -11.53
N ILE A 403 2.87 8.46 -11.36
CA ILE A 403 2.51 7.78 -10.11
C ILE A 403 2.47 6.28 -10.36
N ILE A 404 3.30 5.54 -9.65
CA ILE A 404 3.44 4.09 -9.79
C ILE A 404 3.23 3.43 -8.43
N GLU A 405 2.18 2.64 -8.31
CA GLU A 405 1.86 1.87 -7.11
C GLU A 405 1.86 0.39 -7.42
N THR A 406 2.57 -0.43 -6.63
CA THR A 406 2.55 -1.87 -6.83
C THR A 406 2.79 -2.66 -5.54
N VAL A 407 2.23 -3.88 -5.47
CA VAL A 407 2.36 -4.74 -4.29
C VAL A 407 3.59 -5.65 -4.42
N ASN A 408 3.64 -6.52 -5.42
CA ASN A 408 4.69 -7.52 -5.60
C ASN A 408 5.31 -7.43 -6.99
N GLY A 409 6.59 -7.09 -7.05
CA GLY A 409 7.36 -7.04 -8.30
C GLY A 409 8.40 -5.93 -8.29
N ASP A 410 9.12 -5.79 -9.40
CA ASP A 410 10.12 -4.74 -9.56
C ASP A 410 9.55 -3.58 -10.40
N VAL A 411 9.99 -2.35 -10.08
CA VAL A 411 9.72 -1.15 -10.89
C VAL A 411 11.02 -0.66 -11.52
N THR A 412 11.04 -0.49 -12.83
CA THR A 412 12.17 0.09 -13.57
C THR A 412 11.72 1.31 -14.36
N LEU A 413 12.28 2.48 -14.05
CA LEU A 413 11.99 3.75 -14.70
C LEU A 413 13.28 4.32 -15.29
N THR A 414 13.37 4.38 -16.62
CA THR A 414 14.50 5.02 -17.33
C THR A 414 14.10 6.28 -18.10
N ALA A 415 12.81 6.54 -18.26
CA ALA A 415 12.31 7.87 -18.64
C ALA A 415 12.54 8.84 -17.46
N THR A 416 12.58 10.14 -17.73
CA THR A 416 12.74 11.18 -16.69
C THR A 416 11.51 12.08 -16.58
N PRO A 417 10.45 11.63 -15.87
CA PRO A 417 9.32 12.50 -15.55
C PRO A 417 9.76 13.69 -14.70
N GLN A 418 9.03 14.81 -14.79
CA GLN A 418 9.32 15.98 -13.94
C GLN A 418 8.99 15.68 -12.47
N ASN A 419 7.85 15.05 -12.20
CA ASN A 419 7.46 14.60 -10.87
C ASN A 419 7.20 13.09 -10.90
N THR A 420 7.80 12.36 -9.96
CA THR A 420 7.65 10.92 -9.85
C THR A 420 7.32 10.52 -8.41
N GLY A 421 6.28 9.71 -8.25
CA GLY A 421 5.95 9.01 -7.02
C GLY A 421 5.91 7.50 -7.25
N ILE A 422 6.72 6.73 -6.52
CA ILE A 422 6.74 5.27 -6.60
C ILE A 422 6.54 4.68 -5.19
N SER A 423 5.53 3.83 -5.07
CA SER A 423 5.21 3.10 -3.84
C SER A 423 5.18 1.59 -4.12
N LEU A 424 6.07 0.85 -3.48
CA LEU A 424 6.20 -0.60 -3.65
C LEU A 424 6.13 -1.31 -2.30
N VAL A 425 5.44 -2.44 -2.21
CA VAL A 425 5.43 -3.25 -0.97
C VAL A 425 6.59 -4.26 -0.97
N ASN A 426 6.68 -5.14 -1.96
CA ASN A 426 7.68 -6.20 -2.04
C ASN A 426 8.39 -6.19 -3.39
N GLY A 427 9.66 -5.79 -3.40
CA GLY A 427 10.50 -5.78 -4.58
C GLY A 427 11.40 -4.56 -4.67
N ASN A 428 12.10 -4.41 -5.80
CA ASN A 428 13.09 -3.37 -5.99
C ASN A 428 12.59 -2.25 -6.91
N ILE A 429 12.93 -1.02 -6.55
CA ILE A 429 12.77 0.15 -7.41
C ILE A 429 14.12 0.46 -8.04
N ARG A 430 14.15 0.62 -9.37
CA ARG A 430 15.30 1.06 -10.16
C ARG A 430 14.90 2.30 -10.98
N VAL A 431 15.44 3.45 -10.61
CA VAL A 431 15.27 4.71 -11.34
C VAL A 431 16.61 5.12 -11.94
N THR A 432 16.63 5.48 -13.21
CA THR A 432 17.82 5.99 -13.90
C THR A 432 17.42 7.15 -14.78
N TYR A 433 17.60 8.37 -14.27
CA TYR A 433 17.33 9.59 -15.01
C TYR A 433 18.54 10.02 -15.82
N LYS A 434 18.30 10.38 -17.08
CA LYS A 434 19.32 10.85 -18.03
C LYS A 434 19.16 12.33 -18.35
N GLU A 435 17.92 12.81 -18.38
CA GLU A 435 17.60 14.20 -18.65
C GLU A 435 17.61 15.06 -17.37
N GLU A 436 17.83 16.37 -17.54
CA GLU A 436 17.90 17.34 -16.44
C GLU A 436 16.54 18.02 -16.14
N THR A 437 15.45 17.30 -16.40
CA THR A 437 14.06 17.80 -16.31
C THR A 437 13.37 17.46 -14.99
N VAL A 438 13.96 16.57 -14.17
CA VAL A 438 13.41 16.15 -12.88
C VAL A 438 13.27 17.34 -11.92
N GLN A 439 12.12 17.44 -11.28
CA GLN A 439 11.80 18.39 -10.21
C GLN A 439 11.57 17.67 -8.88
N LYS A 440 10.91 16.50 -8.91
CA LYS A 440 10.60 15.72 -7.71
C LYS A 440 10.68 14.22 -7.97
N LEU A 441 11.35 13.50 -7.08
CA LEU A 441 11.36 12.04 -7.02
C LEU A 441 11.05 11.60 -5.60
N ASN A 442 9.93 10.90 -5.41
CA ASN A 442 9.64 10.14 -4.21
C ASN A 442 9.61 8.64 -4.59
N ALA A 443 10.51 7.85 -4.00
CA ALA A 443 10.53 6.41 -4.20
C ALA A 443 10.60 5.67 -2.85
N SER A 444 9.60 4.85 -2.59
CA SER A 444 9.45 4.10 -1.35
C SER A 444 9.20 2.62 -1.60
N SER A 445 9.95 1.74 -0.93
CA SER A 445 9.73 0.29 -0.93
C SER A 445 9.68 -0.26 0.48
N VAL A 446 8.64 -1.02 0.86
CA VAL A 446 8.59 -1.63 2.21
C VAL A 446 9.68 -2.69 2.35
N ASN A 447 9.71 -3.69 1.46
CA ASN A 447 10.65 -4.80 1.45
C ASN A 447 11.38 -4.89 0.11
N GLY A 448 12.50 -4.19 0.00
CA GLY A 448 13.41 -4.31 -1.12
C GLY A 448 14.26 -3.06 -1.34
N ASN A 449 15.11 -3.10 -2.36
CA ASN A 449 16.09 -2.03 -2.55
C ASN A 449 15.51 -0.88 -3.38
N VAL A 450 15.90 0.35 -3.04
CA VAL A 450 15.65 1.55 -3.84
C VAL A 450 16.97 1.97 -4.47
N LYS A 451 17.08 1.89 -5.80
CA LYS A 451 18.28 2.19 -6.57
C LYS A 451 18.01 3.38 -7.49
N VAL A 452 18.70 4.47 -7.27
CA VAL A 452 18.52 5.71 -8.03
C VAL A 452 19.83 6.16 -8.65
N ALA A 453 19.77 6.48 -9.94
CA ALA A 453 20.84 7.15 -10.65
C ALA A 453 20.32 8.51 -11.16
N LEU A 454 21.05 9.58 -10.83
CA LEU A 454 20.72 10.96 -11.17
C LEU A 454 21.79 11.55 -12.12
N PRO A 455 21.40 12.41 -13.08
CA PRO A 455 22.36 13.06 -13.96
C PRO A 455 23.28 14.01 -13.19
N THR A 456 24.49 14.24 -13.71
CA THR A 456 25.48 15.08 -13.03
C THR A 456 25.13 16.58 -13.03
N GLY A 457 24.43 17.05 -14.06
CA GLY A 457 24.12 18.48 -14.24
C GLY A 457 22.94 19.03 -13.43
N ILE A 458 22.19 18.20 -12.70
CA ILE A 458 21.11 18.69 -11.84
C ILE A 458 21.61 18.99 -10.42
N GLY A 459 21.06 20.05 -9.84
CA GLY A 459 21.06 20.24 -8.40
C GLY A 459 19.98 19.37 -7.76
N PHE A 460 20.20 18.99 -6.50
CA PHE A 460 19.19 18.26 -5.74
C PHE A 460 19.29 18.58 -4.26
N GLU A 461 18.18 18.45 -3.56
CA GLU A 461 18.10 18.33 -2.11
C GLU A 461 17.28 17.09 -1.80
N GLY A 462 17.77 16.24 -0.91
CA GLY A 462 17.11 14.96 -0.71
C GLY A 462 17.40 14.30 0.62
N ILE A 463 16.53 13.35 0.94
CA ILE A 463 16.63 12.52 2.13
C ILE A 463 16.50 11.05 1.71
N ALA A 464 17.49 10.24 2.10
CA ALA A 464 17.44 8.79 2.02
C ALA A 464 17.28 8.21 3.42
N LYS A 465 16.35 7.25 3.59
CA LYS A 465 16.10 6.58 4.88
C LYS A 465 15.98 5.08 4.71
N THR A 466 16.53 4.33 5.66
CA THR A 466 16.20 2.90 5.80
C THR A 466 16.15 2.47 7.26
N SER A 467 15.20 1.61 7.63
CA SER A 467 15.11 1.06 8.98
C SER A 467 16.04 -0.16 9.14
N LEU A 468 15.93 -1.14 8.27
CA LEU A 468 16.74 -2.37 8.27
C LEU A 468 17.49 -2.51 6.95
N GLY A 469 18.61 -1.81 6.84
CA GLY A 469 19.52 -1.91 5.72
C GLY A 469 20.59 -0.83 5.73
N SER A 470 21.15 -0.53 4.56
CA SER A 470 22.23 0.44 4.39
C SER A 470 21.93 1.48 3.32
N ILE A 471 22.44 2.70 3.52
CA ILE A 471 22.47 3.74 2.49
C ILE A 471 23.85 3.76 1.85
N ASN A 472 23.89 3.49 0.55
CA ASN A 472 25.11 3.45 -0.27
C ASN A 472 25.08 4.61 -1.25
N ASN A 473 25.91 5.61 -1.00
CA ASN A 473 25.96 6.82 -1.81
C ASN A 473 27.28 6.92 -2.59
N ARG A 474 27.16 7.19 -3.90
CA ARG A 474 28.26 7.39 -4.85
C ARG A 474 28.04 8.63 -5.72
N LEU A 475 27.19 9.57 -5.31
CA LEU A 475 27.03 10.86 -5.98
C LEU A 475 28.32 11.68 -5.87
N SER A 476 28.75 12.28 -6.98
CA SER A 476 29.84 13.26 -6.99
C SER A 476 29.37 14.63 -6.47
N GLU A 477 30.29 15.54 -6.15
CA GLU A 477 29.98 16.98 -5.93
C GLU A 477 28.74 17.25 -5.05
N MET A 478 28.62 16.54 -3.93
CA MET A 478 27.47 16.66 -3.03
C MET A 478 27.91 16.96 -1.59
N GLU A 479 27.07 17.70 -0.88
CA GLU A 479 27.22 18.07 0.52
C GLU A 479 26.33 17.19 1.41
N VAL A 480 26.91 16.55 2.41
CA VAL A 480 26.14 15.83 3.44
C VAL A 480 25.66 16.85 4.47
N VAL A 481 24.35 17.08 4.54
CA VAL A 481 23.73 18.02 5.49
C VAL A 481 23.59 17.35 6.85
N ARG A 482 23.13 16.09 6.85
CA ARG A 482 22.92 15.30 8.07
C ARG A 482 23.09 13.83 7.77
N GLU A 483 23.75 13.11 8.67
CA GLU A 483 23.90 11.66 8.55
C GLU A 483 23.66 10.98 9.89
N LYS A 484 22.94 9.86 9.86
CA LYS A 484 22.68 8.98 11.00
C LYS A 484 22.87 7.54 10.54
N LYS A 485 23.71 6.79 11.25
CA LYS A 485 24.05 5.38 10.95
C LYS A 485 23.78 4.48 12.16
N GLU A 486 22.54 4.46 12.63
CA GLU A 486 22.12 3.51 13.67
C GLU A 486 21.63 2.20 13.05
N ARG A 487 21.74 1.10 13.79
CA ARG A 487 21.43 -0.25 13.32
C ARG A 487 19.98 -0.41 12.80
N LEU A 488 19.03 0.32 13.37
CA LEU A 488 17.60 0.25 13.04
C LEU A 488 17.06 1.56 12.41
N ASN A 489 17.95 2.52 12.13
CA ASN A 489 17.56 3.84 11.64
C ASN A 489 18.76 4.51 10.95
N GLN A 490 18.85 4.31 9.63
CA GLN A 490 19.77 5.05 8.79
C GLN A 490 19.06 6.23 8.11
N LEU A 491 19.73 7.37 8.12
CA LEU A 491 19.27 8.59 7.47
C LEU A 491 20.46 9.32 6.85
N LEU A 492 20.29 9.74 5.60
CA LEU A 492 21.24 10.60 4.89
C LEU A 492 20.45 11.76 4.29
N GLN A 493 20.75 12.98 4.70
CA GLN A 493 20.29 14.20 4.06
C GLN A 493 21.45 14.77 3.24
N PHE A 494 21.22 14.99 1.97
CA PHE A 494 22.25 15.34 1.00
C PHE A 494 21.75 16.44 0.06
N ARG A 495 22.70 17.23 -0.46
CA ARG A 495 22.39 18.32 -1.39
C ARG A 495 23.51 18.51 -2.40
N ARG A 496 23.16 18.89 -3.63
CA ARG A 496 24.06 19.45 -4.65
C ARG A 496 23.47 20.78 -5.12
N VAL A 497 24.27 21.84 -5.07
CA VAL A 497 23.84 23.18 -5.47
C VAL A 497 24.00 23.34 -6.97
N ALA A 498 22.93 23.74 -7.65
CA ALA A 498 22.92 24.14 -9.06
C ALA A 498 21.75 25.12 -9.30
N ASP A 499 21.62 25.62 -10.52
CA ASP A 499 20.55 26.56 -10.90
C ASP A 499 19.14 25.98 -10.73
N LYS A 500 18.97 24.69 -11.03
CA LYS A 500 17.73 23.93 -10.79
C LYS A 500 17.99 22.89 -9.71
N VAL A 501 17.11 22.85 -8.70
CA VAL A 501 17.21 21.93 -7.57
C VAL A 501 15.99 21.01 -7.56
N ALA A 502 16.22 19.71 -7.70
CA ALA A 502 15.20 18.67 -7.58
C ALA A 502 15.04 18.21 -6.12
N GLN A 503 13.83 17.85 -5.70
CA GLN A 503 13.57 17.21 -4.41
C GLN A 503 13.63 15.68 -4.54
N ILE A 504 14.48 15.02 -3.75
CA ILE A 504 14.72 13.58 -3.86
C ILE A 504 14.47 12.89 -2.51
N ASP A 505 13.33 12.20 -2.37
CA ASP A 505 12.97 11.44 -1.18
C ASP A 505 13.00 9.93 -1.46
N LEU A 506 13.90 9.23 -0.78
CA LEU A 506 14.11 7.80 -0.95
C LEU A 506 13.92 7.07 0.38
N SER A 507 13.12 6.02 0.39
CA SER A 507 12.88 5.28 1.62
C SER A 507 12.71 3.79 1.42
N THR A 508 13.17 3.01 2.39
CA THR A 508 12.79 1.61 2.51
C THR A 508 12.73 1.13 3.95
N THR A 509 11.86 0.18 4.28
CA THR A 509 11.81 -0.39 5.64
C THR A 509 12.84 -1.50 5.78
N THR A 510 12.82 -2.48 4.88
CA THR A 510 13.73 -3.62 4.85
C THR A 510 14.43 -3.68 3.49
N GLY A 511 15.62 -3.10 3.41
CA GLY A 511 16.33 -2.97 2.15
C GLY A 511 17.38 -1.88 2.16
N ASN A 512 18.15 -1.81 1.09
CA ASN A 512 19.19 -0.80 0.94
C ASN A 512 18.74 0.32 -0.01
N VAL A 513 19.19 1.53 0.27
CA VAL A 513 19.10 2.65 -0.66
C VAL A 513 20.45 2.79 -1.35
N PHE A 514 20.45 2.80 -2.69
CA PHE A 514 21.64 3.04 -3.50
C PHE A 514 21.44 4.29 -4.33
N ILE A 515 22.38 5.22 -4.27
CA ILE A 515 22.33 6.47 -5.02
C ILE A 515 23.66 6.69 -5.71
N LYS A 516 23.64 7.01 -7.00
CA LYS A 516 24.85 7.30 -7.78
C LYS A 516 24.58 8.32 -8.88
N ASP A 517 25.65 8.81 -9.51
CA ASP A 517 25.50 9.52 -10.78
C ASP A 517 25.17 8.54 -11.91
N THR A 518 24.33 8.96 -12.86
CA THR A 518 23.96 8.16 -14.04
C THR A 518 25.17 7.86 -14.92
N ASP A 519 26.07 8.83 -15.07
CA ASP A 519 27.20 8.77 -15.99
C ASP A 519 28.47 8.11 -15.40
N LYS A 520 28.40 7.56 -14.17
CA LYS A 520 29.56 7.02 -13.43
C LYS A 520 29.32 5.69 -12.70
#